data_AF-A0A9E2BCL5-F1
#
_entry.id   AF-A0A9E2BCL5-F1
#
_cell.length_a   1.000
_cell.length_b   1.000
_cell.length_c   1.000
_cell.angle_alpha   90.00
_cell.angle_beta   90.00
_cell.angle_gamma   90.00
#
_symmetry.space_group_name_H-M   'P 1'
#
loop_
_entity.id
_entity.type
_entity.pdbx_description
1 polymer ?
#
loop_
_entity_poly.entity_id
_entity_poly.type
_entity_poly.pdbx_seq_one_letter_code
_entity_poly.pdbx_strand_id
1 'polypeptide(L)' 'PDTEQGLEALVTPPQDPNARWPSGGYLERLPKDPWDRPYVYLHPGNQSEFDVYTLGRDGQQGGEGLDADIGNWSLQ' A
#
# COMPACT_ATOMS: atom_id res chain seq x y z
N PRO A 1 0.01 -3.23 -10.09
CA PRO A 1 -0.21 -4.50 -9.39
C PRO A 1 -1.71 -4.65 -9.18
N ASP A 2 -2.24 -5.87 -9.15
CA ASP A 2 -3.59 -6.08 -8.63
C ASP A 2 -3.55 -6.13 -7.09
N THR A 3 -4.74 -6.15 -6.48
CA THR A 3 -4.86 -6.20 -5.01
C THR A 3 -4.23 -7.47 -4.43
N GLU A 4 -4.25 -8.59 -5.18
CA GLU A 4 -3.66 -9.87 -4.74
C GLU A 4 -2.12 -9.83 -4.72
N GLN A 5 -1.50 -9.18 -5.71
CA GLN A 5 -0.06 -8.91 -5.70
C GLN A 5 0.35 -7.91 -4.61
N GLY A 6 -0.56 -7.01 -4.23
CA GLY A 6 -0.36 -6.06 -3.16
C GLY A 6 0.82 -5.10 -3.39
N LEU A 7 1.30 -4.49 -2.29
CA LEU A 7 2.52 -3.69 -2.32
C LEU A 7 3.78 -4.55 -2.48
N GLU A 8 3.70 -5.86 -2.23
CA GLU A 8 4.84 -6.78 -2.37
C GLU A 8 5.41 -6.79 -3.79
N ALA A 9 4.58 -6.53 -4.80
CA ALA A 9 5.02 -6.37 -6.20
C ALA A 9 6.05 -5.24 -6.41
N LEU A 10 6.16 -4.30 -5.49
CA LEU A 10 7.13 -3.20 -5.57
C LEU A 10 8.54 -3.62 -5.13
N VAL A 11 8.64 -4.67 -4.29
CA VAL A 11 9.92 -5.18 -3.76
C VAL A 11 10.29 -6.52 -4.36
N THR A 12 9.30 -7.33 -4.75
CA THR A 12 9.50 -8.67 -5.31
C THR A 12 9.24 -8.64 -6.81
N PRO A 13 10.21 -9.08 -7.65
CA PRO A 13 9.97 -9.17 -9.07
C PRO A 13 8.85 -10.16 -9.38
N PRO A 14 7.97 -9.86 -10.35
CA PRO A 14 6.96 -10.80 -10.80
C PRO A 14 7.62 -12.05 -11.41
N GLN A 15 6.92 -13.18 -11.33
CA GLN A 15 7.41 -14.44 -11.91
C GLN A 15 7.41 -14.43 -13.45
N ASP A 16 6.68 -13.50 -14.08
CA ASP A 16 6.64 -13.35 -15.53
C ASP A 16 7.98 -12.80 -16.04
N PRO A 17 8.77 -13.59 -16.80
CA PRO A 17 10.06 -13.16 -17.33
C PRO A 17 9.95 -12.05 -18.38
N ASN A 18 8.76 -11.79 -18.93
CA ASN A 18 8.51 -10.69 -19.88
C ASN A 18 8.07 -9.40 -19.18
N ALA A 19 7.84 -9.45 -17.87
CA ALA A 19 7.47 -8.26 -17.12
C ALA A 19 8.62 -7.23 -17.19
N ARG A 20 8.27 -6.00 -17.53
CA ARG A 20 9.21 -4.86 -17.51
C ARG A 20 9.45 -4.40 -16.08
N TRP A 21 10.08 -5.25 -15.28
CA TRP A 21 10.47 -4.92 -13.91
C TRP A 21 11.88 -4.31 -13.91
N PRO A 22 12.07 -3.14 -13.29
CA PRO A 22 13.37 -2.47 -13.25
C PRO A 22 14.38 -3.31 -12.46
N SER A 23 15.60 -3.48 -12.97
CA SER A 23 16.64 -4.33 -12.36
C SER A 23 17.09 -3.89 -10.96
N GLY A 24 16.70 -2.69 -10.50
CA GLY A 24 16.90 -2.19 -9.13
C GLY A 24 15.66 -2.25 -8.24
N GLY A 25 14.55 -2.82 -8.72
CA GLY A 25 13.25 -2.79 -8.06
C GLY A 25 12.59 -1.41 -8.02
N TYR A 26 11.39 -1.34 -7.45
CA TYR A 26 10.69 -0.06 -7.21
C TYR A 26 10.96 0.45 -5.80
N LEU A 27 11.15 -0.45 -4.84
CA LEU A 27 11.48 -0.16 -3.45
C LEU A 27 12.50 -1.19 -2.95
N GLU A 28 13.40 -0.78 -2.06
CA GLU A 28 14.32 -1.71 -1.38
C GLU A 28 13.59 -2.59 -0.36
N ARG A 29 12.61 -2.01 0.35
CA ARG A 29 11.74 -2.70 1.31
C ARG A 29 10.44 -1.94 1.45
N LEU A 30 9.39 -2.65 1.87
CA LEU A 30 8.14 -1.99 2.23
C LEU A 30 8.29 -1.27 3.57
N PRO A 31 7.95 0.03 3.65
CA PRO A 31 7.80 0.69 4.92
C PRO A 31 6.59 0.11 5.65
N LYS A 32 6.66 0.12 6.97
CA LYS A 32 5.50 -0.09 7.84
C LYS A 32 4.94 1.26 8.25
N ASP A 33 3.68 1.27 8.64
CA ASP A 33 3.06 2.45 9.21
C ASP A 33 3.64 2.78 10.60
N PRO A 34 3.28 3.93 11.20
CA PRO A 34 3.76 4.34 12.53
C PRO A 34 3.43 3.35 13.68
N TRP A 35 2.57 2.37 13.44
CA TRP A 35 2.12 1.36 14.41
C TRP A 35 2.64 -0.05 14.07
N ASP A 36 3.70 -0.13 13.25
CA ASP A 36 4.40 -1.36 12.85
C ASP A 36 3.55 -2.34 12.03
N ARG A 37 2.53 -1.84 11.33
CA ARG A 37 1.67 -2.64 10.44
C ARG A 37 2.00 -2.39 8.96
N PRO A 38 1.75 -3.38 8.08
CA PRO A 38 1.84 -3.16 6.65
C PRO A 38 0.77 -2.17 6.19
N TYR A 39 1.12 -1.31 5.22
CA TYR A 39 0.14 -0.49 4.53
C TYR A 39 -0.84 -1.35 3.74
N VAL A 40 -2.09 -0.91 3.68
CA VAL A 40 -3.13 -1.53 2.87
C VAL A 40 -3.08 -0.96 1.46
N TYR A 41 -3.16 -1.83 0.46
CA TYR A 41 -3.27 -1.46 -0.95
C TYR A 41 -4.53 -2.04 -1.57
N LEU A 42 -5.22 -1.22 -2.36
CA LEU A 42 -6.41 -1.63 -3.10
C LEU A 42 -6.36 -1.07 -4.52
N HIS A 43 -6.62 -1.94 -5.49
CA HIS A 43 -6.78 -1.59 -6.90
C HIS A 43 -7.84 -2.49 -7.57
N PRO A 44 -8.90 -1.94 -8.17
CA PRO A 44 -9.25 -0.51 -8.20
C PRO A 44 -9.57 0.04 -6.80
N GLY A 45 -9.13 1.28 -6.51
CA GLY A 45 -9.38 1.94 -5.23
C GLY A 45 -10.85 2.30 -5.02
N ASN A 46 -11.22 2.49 -3.75
CA ASN A 46 -12.54 2.98 -3.34
C ASN A 46 -12.62 4.51 -3.35
N GLN A 47 -11.52 5.19 -2.99
CA GLN A 47 -11.45 6.65 -2.90
C GLN A 47 -10.79 7.28 -4.13
N SER A 48 -9.87 6.54 -4.78
CA SER A 48 -9.12 6.99 -5.94
C SER A 48 -8.85 5.83 -6.92
N GLU A 49 -8.03 6.03 -7.95
CA GLU A 49 -7.69 4.96 -8.91
C GLU A 49 -7.05 3.76 -8.20
N PHE A 50 -6.22 4.03 -7.19
CA PHE A 50 -5.65 3.04 -6.30
C PHE A 50 -5.54 3.65 -4.90
N ASP A 51 -5.81 2.87 -3.88
CA ASP A 51 -5.76 3.35 -2.50
C ASP A 51 -4.56 2.73 -1.78
N VAL A 52 -3.75 3.58 -1.14
CA VAL A 52 -2.67 3.18 -0.23
C VAL A 52 -2.87 3.90 1.09
N TYR A 53 -3.07 3.14 2.18
CA TYR A 53 -3.45 3.73 3.46
C TYR A 53 -3.08 2.89 4.68
N THR A 54 -3.10 3.53 5.85
CA THR A 54 -3.02 2.90 7.18
C THR A 54 -4.37 3.04 7.89
N LEU A 55 -4.72 2.03 8.69
CA LEU A 55 -5.94 1.96 9.50
C LEU A 55 -5.79 2.64 10.87
N GLY A 56 -4.91 3.63 10.97
CA GLY A 56 -4.60 4.28 12.23
C GLY A 56 -4.01 3.33 13.30
N ARG A 57 -3.97 3.85 14.53
CA ARG A 57 -3.48 3.11 15.70
C ARG A 57 -4.32 1.90 16.04
N ASP A 58 -5.65 1.98 15.93
CA ASP A 58 -6.55 0.90 16.33
C ASP A 58 -6.53 -0.27 15.33
N GLY A 59 -6.20 -0.02 14.07
CA GLY A 59 -6.12 -1.03 13.02
C GLY A 59 -7.47 -1.42 12.47
N GLN A 60 -8.44 -0.53 12.57
CA GLN A 60 -9.80 -0.73 12.11
C GLN A 60 -10.17 0.37 11.13
N GLN A 61 -11.12 0.08 10.26
CA GLN A 61 -11.60 1.08 9.30
C GLN A 61 -12.38 2.18 10.03
N GLY A 62 -12.12 3.42 9.65
CA GLY A 62 -12.76 4.61 10.23
C GLY A 62 -11.88 5.24 11.31
N GLY A 63 -12.48 5.50 12.48
CA GLY A 63 -11.81 6.17 13.59
C GLY A 63 -11.64 7.68 13.42
N GLU A 64 -11.14 8.31 14.48
CA GLU A 64 -10.85 9.75 14.52
C GLU A 64 -9.49 10.00 15.19
N GLY A 65 -8.87 11.14 14.90
CA GLY A 65 -7.58 11.52 15.48
C GLY A 65 -6.47 10.52 15.11
N LEU A 66 -5.88 9.86 16.11
CA LEU A 66 -4.81 8.87 15.89
C LEU A 66 -5.34 7.51 15.38
N ASP A 67 -6.64 7.27 15.50
CA ASP A 67 -7.28 6.05 15.03
C ASP A 67 -7.87 6.26 13.61
N ALA A 68 -7.75 7.46 13.05
CA ALA A 68 -8.28 7.75 11.72
C ALA A 68 -7.50 7.03 10.61
N ASP A 69 -8.22 6.56 9.61
CA ASP A 69 -7.65 6.10 8.34
C ASP A 69 -6.90 7.24 7.63
N ILE A 70 -5.62 7.02 7.31
CA ILE A 70 -4.79 8.00 6.58
C ILE A 70 -4.31 7.35 5.29
N GLY A 71 -4.73 7.92 4.16
CA GLY A 71 -4.45 7.38 2.82
C GLY A 71 -4.07 8.43 1.80
N ASN A 72 -3.60 7.98 0.64
CA ASN A 72 -3.16 8.83 -0.47
C ASN A 72 -4.22 9.84 -0.95
N TRP A 73 -5.51 9.56 -0.78
CA TRP A 73 -6.60 10.49 -1.10
C TRP A 73 -6.71 11.69 -0.14
N SER A 74 -6.13 11.60 1.05
CA SER A 74 -6.15 12.64 2.09
C SER A 74 -4.90 13.53 2.09
N LEU A 75 -3.92 13.22 1.25
CA LEU A 75 -2.70 14.01 1.09
C LEU A 75 -3.00 15.21 0.18
N GLN A 76 -3.21 16.39 0.78
CA GLN A 76 -3.22 17.69 0.10
C GLN A 76 -1.87 18.39 0.22
#